data_AF-A0A9D2HVN7-F1
#
_entry.id   AF-A0A9D2HVN7-F1
#
_cell.length_a   1.000
_cell.length_b   1.000
_cell.length_c   1.000
_cell.angle_alpha   90.00
_cell.angle_beta   90.00
_cell.angle_gamma   90.00
#
_symmetry.space_group_name_H-M   'P 1'
#
loop_
_entity.id
_entity.type
_entity.pdbx_description
1 polymer ?
#
loop_
_entity_poly.entity_id
_entity_poly.type
_entity_poly.pdbx_seq_one_letter_code
_entity_poly.pdbx_strand_id
1 'polypeptide(L)'
;MEEKMTSNSQVSPEEGRQVVNVMEHVSEKALIEIVGDLSLEDKEFCEKETKQILELLSPKQFAALLLETVTVIDLFGAEQAGEIVVGRLVMNRKPKNKSVNVLAETILDVGMLVMLLAIPATVARHFGYEIEDFDGNPIPEDKLCVTVVIIDGQTRYLAIRKLREKYPSLVLSNVYAYFPLHWVGLTKMLQAINLKVFTWTNSDFISGLRGVGLKPEVEKALAYIQSLEQRGYNFTAACEWGTLVKGIIRKTLLVRAMNKPDADLEYENSEYAMDIHQEA
;
A
#
# COMPACT_ATOMS: atom_id res chain seq x y z
N MET A 1 22.99 59.57 -52.01
CA MET A 1 22.49 58.87 -50.83
C MET A 1 23.35 57.63 -50.69
N GLU A 2 24.21 57.64 -49.68
CA GLU A 2 25.12 56.56 -49.27
C GLU A 2 24.31 55.26 -49.03
N GLU A 3 24.83 54.03 -49.04
CA GLU A 3 26.19 53.49 -48.99
C GLU A 3 26.12 52.04 -49.53
N LYS A 4 27.16 51.58 -50.24
CA LYS A 4 27.41 50.16 -50.53
C LYS A 4 28.14 49.55 -49.35
N MET A 5 27.73 48.40 -48.84
CA MET A 5 28.68 47.35 -48.46
C MET A 5 28.05 45.95 -48.43
N THR A 6 28.57 45.13 -49.34
CA THR A 6 28.46 43.68 -49.49
C THR A 6 29.14 42.92 -48.35
N SER A 7 28.69 41.70 -48.02
CA SER A 7 29.52 40.50 -48.22
C SER A 7 28.76 39.18 -48.05
N ASN A 8 29.13 38.25 -48.93
CA ASN A 8 28.74 36.84 -49.03
C ASN A 8 29.17 36.00 -47.82
N SER A 9 28.46 34.91 -47.53
CA SER A 9 28.93 33.54 -47.85
C SER A 9 28.01 32.45 -47.29
N GLN A 10 27.96 31.34 -48.02
CA GLN A 10 27.06 30.19 -47.90
C GLN A 10 27.53 29.16 -46.84
N VAL A 11 26.68 28.11 -46.66
CA VAL A 11 26.97 26.71 -46.21
C VAL A 11 26.83 26.48 -44.70
N SER A 12 26.10 25.51 -44.11
CA SER A 12 25.09 24.48 -44.50
C SER A 12 24.53 23.84 -43.19
N PRO A 13 23.93 22.62 -43.21
CA PRO A 13 22.55 22.29 -42.85
C PRO A 13 22.28 22.00 -41.35
N GLU A 14 21.00 22.04 -41.00
CA GLU A 14 20.43 21.67 -39.69
C GLU A 14 20.78 20.22 -39.31
N GLU A 15 21.58 20.06 -38.25
CA GLU A 15 21.82 18.80 -37.57
C GLU A 15 20.71 18.49 -36.55
N GLY A 16 20.33 17.22 -36.50
CA GLY A 16 19.23 16.67 -35.73
C GLY A 16 19.30 17.04 -34.25
N ARG A 17 18.19 17.58 -33.76
CA ARG A 17 17.93 17.82 -32.34
C ARG A 17 17.78 16.45 -31.65
N GLN A 18 18.85 15.95 -31.06
CA GLN A 18 18.77 14.91 -30.04
C GLN A 18 17.87 15.44 -28.92
N VAL A 19 16.69 14.83 -28.78
CA VAL A 19 15.85 15.00 -27.60
C VAL A 19 16.59 14.28 -26.46
N VAL A 20 17.41 15.03 -25.74
CA VAL A 20 18.01 14.58 -24.49
C VAL A 20 16.86 14.36 -23.52
N ASN A 21 16.68 13.10 -23.14
CA ASN A 21 15.70 12.64 -22.17
C ASN A 21 16.10 13.19 -20.79
N VAL A 22 15.58 14.35 -20.42
CA VAL A 22 15.74 14.93 -19.08
C VAL A 22 14.76 14.23 -18.14
N MET A 23 15.02 12.96 -17.86
CA MET A 23 14.73 12.42 -16.53
C MET A 23 15.89 12.88 -15.67
N GLU A 24 15.73 14.03 -15.02
CA GLU A 24 16.58 14.42 -13.90
C GLU A 24 16.49 13.30 -12.86
N HIS A 25 17.50 12.44 -12.86
CA HIS A 25 17.88 11.65 -11.69
C HIS A 25 17.97 12.64 -10.53
N VAL A 26 16.99 12.59 -9.63
CA VAL A 26 17.08 13.18 -8.30
C VAL A 26 18.46 12.79 -7.78
N SER A 27 19.35 13.79 -7.64
CA SER A 27 20.75 13.52 -7.32
C SER A 27 20.82 12.61 -6.09
N GLU A 28 21.72 11.63 -6.08
CA GLU A 28 21.94 10.75 -4.92
C GLU A 28 22.03 11.54 -3.61
N LYS A 29 22.58 12.76 -3.65
CA LYS A 29 22.62 13.72 -2.54
C LYS A 29 21.24 14.15 -2.03
N ALA A 30 20.28 14.41 -2.92
CA ALA A 30 18.91 14.76 -2.55
C ALA A 30 18.13 13.53 -2.02
N LEU A 31 18.47 12.31 -2.45
CA LEU A 31 17.96 11.08 -1.85
C LEU A 31 18.52 10.88 -0.43
N ILE A 32 19.82 11.15 -0.22
CA ILE A 32 20.48 11.08 1.09
C ILE A 32 19.87 12.11 2.08
N GLU A 33 19.56 13.33 1.66
CA GLU A 33 18.92 14.32 2.54
C GLU A 33 17.46 13.99 2.93
N ILE A 34 16.73 13.21 2.12
CA ILE A 34 15.34 12.79 2.40
C ILE A 34 15.28 11.51 3.26
N VAL A 35 16.35 10.71 3.25
CA VAL A 35 16.46 9.43 3.94
C VAL A 35 17.29 9.64 5.20
N GLY A 36 16.67 9.96 6.35
CA GLY A 36 17.30 9.80 7.67
C GLY A 36 18.18 8.55 7.72
N ASP A 37 19.50 8.80 7.72
CA ASP A 37 20.47 7.90 7.11
C ASP A 37 20.63 6.62 7.93
N LEU A 38 20.41 5.49 7.27
CA LEU A 38 21.01 4.24 7.68
C LEU A 38 22.50 4.34 7.32
N SER A 39 23.41 4.04 8.26
CA SER A 39 24.84 4.07 7.94
C SER A 39 25.16 3.10 6.81
N LEU A 40 26.24 3.34 6.06
CA LEU A 40 26.64 2.43 4.99
C LEU A 40 26.87 1.00 5.51
N GLU A 41 27.51 0.88 6.68
CA GLU A 41 27.73 -0.39 7.38
C GLU A 41 26.41 -1.10 7.71
N ASP A 42 25.44 -0.37 8.28
CA ASP A 42 24.13 -0.92 8.59
C ASP A 42 23.34 -1.32 7.35
N LYS A 43 23.48 -0.56 6.25
CA LYS A 43 22.84 -0.88 4.98
C LYS A 43 23.43 -2.16 4.37
N GLU A 44 24.75 -2.27 4.33
CA GLU A 44 25.45 -3.47 3.89
C GLU A 44 25.08 -4.68 4.75
N PHE A 45 24.96 -4.49 6.07
CA PHE A 45 24.48 -5.52 6.98
C PHE A 45 23.06 -5.98 6.63
N CYS A 46 22.12 -5.05 6.43
CA CYS A 46 20.74 -5.39 6.07
C CYS A 46 20.65 -6.15 4.74
N GLU A 47 21.41 -5.72 3.73
CA GLU A 47 21.46 -6.38 2.42
C GLU A 47 22.07 -7.77 2.52
N LYS A 48 23.16 -7.93 3.30
CA LYS A 48 23.80 -9.22 3.55
C LYS A 48 22.88 -10.20 4.26
N GLU A 49 22.20 -9.78 5.32
CA GLU A 49 21.27 -10.63 6.07
C GLU A 49 20.05 -11.02 5.22
N THR A 50 19.58 -10.10 4.37
CA THR A 50 18.54 -10.42 3.38
C THR A 50 19.03 -11.50 2.43
N LYS A 51 20.22 -11.31 1.84
CA LYS A 51 20.82 -12.26 0.90
C LYS A 51 20.99 -13.64 1.50
N GLN A 52 21.36 -13.76 2.78
CA GLN A 52 21.49 -15.05 3.46
C GLN A 52 20.16 -15.82 3.48
N ILE A 53 19.04 -15.17 3.81
CA ILE A 53 17.71 -15.78 3.75
C ILE A 53 17.39 -16.23 2.31
N LEU A 54 17.77 -15.44 1.31
CA LEU A 54 17.53 -15.79 -0.09
C LEU A 54 18.36 -16.97 -0.56
N GLU A 55 19.64 -17.03 -0.18
CA GLU A 55 20.53 -18.15 -0.49
C GLU A 55 20.03 -19.46 0.16
N LEU A 56 19.39 -19.37 1.33
CA LEU A 56 18.71 -20.50 1.98
C LEU A 56 17.48 -20.97 1.20
N LEU A 57 16.64 -20.03 0.73
CA LEU A 57 15.31 -20.32 0.17
C LEU A 57 15.31 -20.58 -1.34
N SER A 58 16.22 -19.96 -2.10
CA SER A 58 16.23 -20.03 -3.57
C SER A 58 16.44 -21.46 -4.11
N PRO A 59 17.37 -22.28 -3.58
CA PRO A 59 17.54 -23.67 -4.04
C PRO A 59 16.30 -24.55 -3.85
N LYS A 60 15.42 -24.15 -2.92
CA LYS A 60 14.19 -24.86 -2.57
C LYS A 60 12.95 -24.28 -3.27
N GLN A 61 13.17 -23.33 -4.19
CA GLN A 61 12.13 -22.64 -4.96
C GLN A 61 11.14 -21.83 -4.09
N PHE A 62 11.56 -21.44 -2.88
CA PHE A 62 10.77 -20.59 -1.99
C PHE A 62 11.14 -19.10 -2.08
N ALA A 63 12.10 -18.74 -2.93
CA ALA A 63 12.47 -17.35 -3.19
C ALA A 63 12.70 -17.12 -4.68
N ALA A 64 12.32 -15.93 -5.14
CA ALA A 64 12.55 -15.48 -6.51
C ALA A 64 13.02 -14.02 -6.50
N LEU A 65 14.09 -13.76 -7.28
CA LEU A 65 14.51 -12.41 -7.61
C LEU A 65 13.77 -11.96 -8.87
N LEU A 66 13.03 -10.87 -8.75
CA LEU A 66 12.26 -10.24 -9.82
C LEU A 66 12.91 -8.90 -10.18
N LEU A 67 13.00 -8.60 -11.47
CA LEU A 67 13.50 -7.31 -11.97
C LEU A 67 14.85 -6.90 -11.33
N GLU A 68 15.72 -7.89 -11.10
CA GLU A 68 17.08 -7.78 -10.52
C GLU A 68 17.18 -7.22 -9.09
N THR A 69 16.10 -6.69 -8.53
CA THR A 69 16.12 -5.89 -7.28
C THR A 69 15.00 -6.25 -6.32
N VAL A 70 13.86 -6.73 -6.83
CA VAL A 70 12.69 -7.05 -5.99
C VAL A 70 12.79 -8.51 -5.60
N THR A 71 12.88 -8.78 -4.31
CA THR A 71 12.85 -10.17 -3.86
C THR A 71 11.51 -10.53 -3.25
N VAL A 72 10.96 -11.65 -3.71
CA VAL A 72 9.73 -12.23 -3.20
C VAL A 72 10.03 -13.61 -2.64
N ILE A 73 9.48 -13.92 -1.47
CA ILE A 73 9.56 -15.22 -0.83
C ILE A 73 8.16 -15.82 -0.69
N ASP A 74 8.03 -17.12 -0.95
CA ASP A 74 6.88 -17.92 -0.52
C ASP A 74 7.03 -18.19 0.98
N LEU A 75 6.62 -17.21 1.77
CA LEU A 75 6.79 -17.21 3.23
C LEU A 75 6.15 -18.45 3.85
N PHE A 76 4.96 -18.82 3.39
CA PHE A 76 4.25 -19.98 3.91
C PHE A 76 4.76 -21.31 3.40
N GLY A 77 5.17 -21.40 2.13
CA GLY A 77 5.83 -22.61 1.62
C GLY A 77 7.10 -22.91 2.43
N ALA A 78 7.93 -21.88 2.65
CA ALA A 78 9.14 -21.99 3.43
C ALA A 78 8.89 -22.34 4.90
N GLU A 79 7.91 -21.70 5.56
CA GLU A 79 7.56 -22.00 6.95
C GLU A 79 7.10 -23.46 7.12
N GLN A 80 6.24 -23.95 6.22
CA GLN A 80 5.74 -25.34 6.27
C GLN A 80 6.83 -26.38 6.05
N ALA A 81 7.78 -26.07 5.16
CA ALA A 81 8.93 -26.93 4.92
C ALA A 81 9.93 -26.91 6.10
N GLY A 82 9.71 -26.07 7.12
CA GLY A 82 10.60 -25.93 8.26
C GLY A 82 11.89 -25.17 7.93
N GLU A 83 11.90 -24.44 6.82
CA GLU A 83 13.07 -23.72 6.32
C GLU A 83 13.27 -22.37 6.99
N ILE A 84 12.17 -21.77 7.42
CA ILE A 84 12.17 -20.52 8.18
C ILE A 84 11.25 -20.61 9.38
N VAL A 85 11.49 -19.71 10.33
CA VAL A 85 10.54 -19.37 11.38
C VAL A 85 9.94 -18.01 11.06
N VAL A 86 8.63 -17.85 11.26
CA VAL A 86 7.96 -16.57 11.06
C VAL A 86 7.73 -15.86 12.40
N GLY A 87 8.38 -14.71 12.55
CA GLY A 87 8.31 -13.88 13.75
C GLY A 87 7.59 -12.55 13.55
N ARG A 88 7.47 -11.82 14.65
CA ARG A 88 6.98 -10.45 14.74
C ARG A 88 7.78 -9.67 15.76
N LEU A 89 7.79 -8.34 15.64
CA LEU A 89 8.34 -7.48 16.68
C LEU A 89 7.40 -7.47 17.90
N VAL A 90 7.94 -7.59 19.11
CA VAL A 90 7.16 -7.58 20.36
C VAL A 90 6.37 -6.27 20.51
N MET A 91 6.97 -5.14 20.11
CA MET A 91 6.32 -3.83 20.15
C MET A 91 5.12 -3.69 19.21
N ASN A 92 4.94 -4.59 18.25
CA ASN A 92 3.82 -4.51 17.34
C ASN A 92 2.51 -4.77 18.09
N ARG A 93 1.49 -4.01 17.77
CA ARG A 93 0.14 -4.23 18.31
C ARG A 93 -0.35 -5.63 17.93
N LYS A 94 -0.85 -6.39 18.92
CA LYS A 94 -1.54 -7.67 18.65
C LYS A 94 -2.81 -7.41 17.81
N PRO A 95 -2.97 -8.03 16.63
CA PRO A 95 -4.18 -7.89 15.83
C PRO A 95 -5.42 -8.34 16.59
N LYS A 96 -6.52 -7.60 16.46
CA LYS A 96 -7.80 -7.94 17.11
C LYS A 96 -8.49 -9.07 16.35
N ASN A 97 -9.05 -10.05 17.07
CA ASN A 97 -9.79 -11.18 16.49
C ASN A 97 -10.88 -10.74 15.50
N LYS A 98 -11.62 -9.66 15.80
CA LYS A 98 -12.64 -9.12 14.88
C LYS A 98 -12.03 -8.73 13.53
N SER A 99 -10.89 -8.05 13.53
CA SER A 99 -10.20 -7.63 12.30
C SER A 99 -9.62 -8.82 11.54
N VAL A 100 -9.09 -9.81 12.26
CA VAL A 100 -8.60 -11.07 11.68
C VAL A 100 -9.74 -11.82 11.00
N ASN A 101 -10.93 -11.90 11.62
CA ASN A 101 -12.10 -12.59 11.04
C ASN A 101 -12.61 -11.91 9.77
N VAL A 102 -12.80 -10.59 9.82
CA VAL A 102 -13.25 -9.82 8.64
C VAL A 102 -12.28 -10.00 7.47
N LEU A 103 -10.98 -9.97 7.76
CA LEU A 103 -9.96 -10.14 6.73
C LEU A 103 -9.89 -11.58 6.22
N ALA A 104 -10.10 -12.58 7.07
CA ALA A 104 -10.20 -13.98 6.65
C ALA A 104 -11.39 -14.21 5.70
N GLU A 105 -12.54 -13.60 5.99
CA GLU A 105 -13.70 -13.63 5.08
C GLU A 105 -13.39 -12.96 3.74
N THR A 106 -12.73 -11.80 3.76
CA THR A 106 -12.29 -11.13 2.52
C THR A 106 -11.32 -11.99 1.72
N ILE A 107 -10.34 -12.64 2.36
CA ILE A 107 -9.37 -13.49 1.67
C ILE A 107 -10.04 -14.72 1.06
N LEU A 108 -11.08 -15.29 1.69
CA LEU A 108 -11.86 -16.37 1.08
C LEU A 108 -12.63 -15.92 -0.16
N ASP A 109 -13.12 -14.68 -0.16
CA ASP A 109 -13.94 -14.13 -1.24
C ASP A 109 -13.10 -13.73 -2.46
N VAL A 110 -12.00 -12.99 -2.25
CA VAL A 110 -11.21 -12.38 -3.34
C VAL A 110 -9.74 -12.77 -3.38
N GLY A 111 -9.31 -13.68 -2.50
CA GLY A 111 -7.91 -14.08 -2.37
C GLY A 111 -7.03 -13.02 -1.68
N MET A 112 -5.73 -13.30 -1.59
CA MET A 112 -4.75 -12.36 -1.04
C MET A 112 -4.31 -11.36 -2.11
N LEU A 113 -4.77 -10.11 -1.99
CA LEU A 113 -4.46 -9.05 -2.97
C LEU A 113 -3.15 -8.29 -2.67
N VAL A 114 -2.63 -8.36 -1.44
CA VAL A 114 -1.47 -7.56 -0.99
C VAL A 114 -0.48 -8.42 -0.23
N MET A 115 0.77 -8.44 -0.72
CA MET A 115 1.91 -9.14 -0.10
C MET A 115 2.31 -8.55 1.25
N LEU A 116 3.00 -9.35 2.06
CA LEU A 116 3.54 -8.94 3.35
C LEU A 116 4.89 -8.23 3.17
N LEU A 117 5.21 -7.30 4.07
CA LEU A 117 6.57 -6.76 4.18
C LEU A 117 7.25 -7.43 5.37
N ALA A 118 8.42 -8.01 5.11
CA ALA A 118 9.19 -8.70 6.12
C ALA A 118 10.68 -8.31 6.08
N ILE A 119 11.39 -8.61 7.17
CA ILE A 119 12.83 -8.40 7.32
C ILE A 119 13.47 -9.63 7.97
N PRO A 120 14.77 -9.89 7.79
CA PRO A 120 15.46 -10.90 8.59
C PRO A 120 15.41 -10.56 10.09
N ALA A 121 15.29 -11.57 10.95
CA ALA A 121 15.24 -11.35 12.40
C ALA A 121 16.57 -10.83 12.97
N THR A 122 17.69 -11.21 12.37
CA THR A 122 19.01 -10.65 12.68
C THR A 122 19.06 -9.15 12.46
N VAL A 123 18.38 -8.62 11.43
CA VAL A 123 18.24 -7.18 11.19
C VAL A 123 17.42 -6.52 12.31
N ALA A 124 16.27 -7.09 12.67
CA ALA A 124 15.48 -6.58 13.80
C ALA A 124 16.30 -6.55 15.10
N ARG A 125 17.07 -7.61 15.38
CA ARG A 125 17.90 -7.71 16.58
C ARG A 125 19.06 -6.71 16.58
N HIS A 126 19.72 -6.51 15.44
CA HIS A 126 20.80 -5.54 15.26
C HIS A 126 20.36 -4.12 15.62
N PHE A 127 19.13 -3.74 15.24
CA PHE A 127 18.53 -2.46 15.61
C PHE A 127 17.86 -2.44 17.00
N GLY A 128 18.11 -3.45 17.84
CA GLY A 128 17.66 -3.48 19.23
C GLY A 128 16.20 -3.84 19.44
N TYR A 129 15.53 -4.46 18.45
CA TYR A 129 14.15 -4.91 18.63
C TYR A 129 14.06 -6.33 19.17
N GLU A 130 13.12 -6.53 20.09
CA GLU A 130 12.72 -7.85 20.56
C GLU A 130 11.78 -8.54 19.57
N ILE A 131 11.96 -9.85 19.42
CA ILE A 131 11.30 -10.68 18.41
C ILE A 131 10.64 -11.88 19.11
N GLU A 132 9.38 -12.12 18.79
CA GLU A 132 8.59 -13.26 19.24
C GLU A 132 7.93 -13.96 18.04
N ASP A 133 7.49 -15.20 18.21
CA ASP A 133 6.56 -15.83 17.28
C ASP A 133 5.14 -15.23 17.43
N PHE A 134 4.21 -15.70 16.59
CA PHE A 134 2.82 -15.22 16.64
C PHE A 134 1.99 -15.79 17.80
N ASP A 135 2.55 -16.73 18.55
CA ASP A 135 1.96 -17.34 19.74
C ASP A 135 2.50 -16.67 21.03
N GLY A 136 3.46 -15.75 20.91
CA GLY A 136 4.02 -14.93 21.98
C GLY A 136 5.27 -15.52 22.64
N ASN A 137 5.90 -16.51 22.02
CA ASN A 137 7.13 -17.11 22.53
C ASN A 137 8.35 -16.38 21.95
N PRO A 138 9.39 -16.12 22.75
CA PRO A 138 10.64 -15.57 22.25
C PRO A 138 11.28 -16.48 21.19
N ILE A 139 11.88 -15.90 20.16
CA ILE A 139 12.66 -16.66 19.17
C ILE A 139 14.05 -16.95 19.74
N PRO A 140 14.50 -18.23 19.74
CA PRO A 140 15.86 -18.59 20.17
C PRO A 140 16.95 -17.92 19.33
N GLU A 141 18.08 -17.58 19.95
CA GLU A 141 19.17 -16.85 19.29
C GLU A 141 19.76 -17.62 18.08
N ASP A 142 19.90 -18.94 18.21
CA ASP A 142 20.38 -19.84 17.15
C ASP A 142 19.39 -19.97 15.97
N LYS A 143 18.15 -19.51 16.14
CA LYS A 143 17.12 -19.50 15.10
C LYS A 143 16.98 -18.16 14.38
N LEU A 144 17.61 -17.08 14.87
CA LEU A 144 17.46 -15.76 14.26
C LEU A 144 17.91 -15.72 12.79
N CYS A 145 18.97 -16.45 12.44
CA CYS A 145 19.50 -16.49 11.07
C CYS A 145 18.56 -17.14 10.04
N VAL A 146 17.56 -17.90 10.49
CA VAL A 146 16.51 -18.50 9.64
C VAL A 146 15.13 -17.91 9.94
N THR A 147 15.05 -16.85 10.76
CA THR A 147 13.79 -16.24 11.12
C THR A 147 13.51 -15.02 10.25
N VAL A 148 12.29 -14.95 9.71
CA VAL A 148 11.77 -13.80 8.98
C VAL A 148 10.70 -13.11 9.82
N VAL A 149 10.84 -11.80 10.01
CA VAL A 149 9.97 -10.98 10.85
C VAL A 149 9.02 -10.16 9.99
N ILE A 150 7.71 -10.36 10.18
CA ILE A 150 6.69 -9.56 9.50
C ILE A 150 6.58 -8.19 10.18
N ILE A 151 6.86 -7.13 9.43
CA ILE A 151 6.77 -5.74 9.90
C ILE A 151 5.53 -5.00 9.36
N ASP A 152 4.97 -5.43 8.23
CA ASP A 152 3.61 -5.07 7.79
C ASP A 152 2.84 -6.29 7.29
N GLY A 153 1.56 -6.35 7.65
CA GLY A 153 0.64 -7.41 7.26
C GLY A 153 0.38 -8.49 8.32
N GLN A 154 0.68 -8.24 9.59
CA GLN A 154 0.42 -9.18 10.69
C GLN A 154 -1.04 -9.68 10.75
N THR A 155 -2.04 -8.80 10.54
CA THR A 155 -3.45 -9.21 10.49
C THR A 155 -3.74 -10.15 9.31
N ARG A 156 -3.10 -9.90 8.14
CA ARG A 156 -3.22 -10.75 6.95
C ARG A 156 -2.64 -12.13 7.22
N TYR A 157 -1.45 -12.17 7.80
CA TYR A 157 -0.79 -13.41 8.21
C TYR A 157 -1.67 -14.26 9.15
N LEU A 158 -2.18 -13.66 10.23
CA LEU A 158 -3.06 -14.35 11.18
C LEU A 158 -4.38 -14.80 10.55
N ALA A 159 -4.96 -14.01 9.65
CA ALA A 159 -6.17 -14.38 8.93
C ALA A 159 -5.95 -15.66 8.11
N ILE A 160 -4.81 -15.78 7.43
CA ILE A 160 -4.54 -16.96 6.62
C ILE A 160 -4.14 -18.16 7.48
N ARG A 161 -3.34 -17.99 8.56
CA ARG A 161 -3.12 -19.06 9.55
C ARG A 161 -4.45 -19.66 10.02
N LYS A 162 -5.40 -18.80 10.39
CA LYS A 162 -6.75 -19.20 10.81
C LYS A 162 -7.52 -19.93 9.70
N LEU A 163 -7.47 -19.46 8.46
CA LEU A 163 -8.16 -20.12 7.35
C LEU A 163 -7.61 -21.52 7.09
N ARG A 164 -6.31 -21.73 7.25
CA ARG A 164 -5.66 -23.04 7.05
C ARG A 164 -6.00 -24.03 8.15
N GLU A 165 -6.01 -23.57 9.41
CA GLU A 165 -6.49 -24.39 10.53
C GLU A 165 -7.94 -24.84 10.30
N LYS A 166 -8.77 -23.94 9.75
CA LYS A 166 -10.18 -24.22 9.46
C LYS A 166 -10.39 -25.09 8.21
N TYR A 167 -9.55 -24.92 7.18
CA TYR A 167 -9.67 -25.60 5.90
C TYR A 167 -8.32 -26.18 5.42
N PRO A 168 -7.81 -27.26 6.04
CA PRO A 168 -6.47 -27.80 5.73
C PRO A 168 -6.31 -28.31 4.28
N SER A 169 -7.41 -28.74 3.67
CA SER A 169 -7.44 -29.26 2.29
C SER A 169 -7.62 -28.18 1.22
N LEU A 170 -7.92 -26.94 1.62
CA LEU A 170 -8.10 -25.83 0.69
C LEU A 170 -6.72 -25.28 0.32
N VAL A 171 -6.37 -25.36 -0.97
CA VAL A 171 -5.21 -24.66 -1.50
C VAL A 171 -5.54 -23.17 -1.52
N LEU A 172 -5.30 -22.50 -0.39
CA LEU A 172 -5.35 -21.04 -0.31
C LEU A 172 -4.17 -20.48 -1.12
N SER A 173 -4.39 -19.35 -1.78
CA SER A 173 -3.32 -18.60 -2.46
C SER A 173 -2.10 -18.45 -1.54
N ASN A 174 -0.92 -18.75 -2.07
CA ASN A 174 0.34 -18.67 -1.34
C ASN A 174 0.53 -17.29 -0.70
N VAL A 175 1.13 -17.29 0.49
CA VAL A 175 1.45 -16.05 1.20
C VAL A 175 2.84 -15.62 0.81
N TYR A 176 2.87 -14.59 -0.02
CA TYR A 176 4.10 -13.99 -0.46
C TYR A 176 4.48 -12.81 0.42
N ALA A 177 5.77 -12.73 0.74
CA ALA A 177 6.38 -11.58 1.38
C ALA A 177 7.49 -11.03 0.50
N TYR A 178 7.76 -9.74 0.61
CA TYR A 178 8.93 -9.10 0.02
C TYR A 178 9.76 -8.43 1.10
N PHE A 179 11.05 -8.28 0.82
CA PHE A 179 11.96 -7.47 1.64
C PHE A 179 11.89 -6.00 1.23
N PRO A 180 12.29 -5.04 2.08
CA PRO A 180 12.24 -3.62 1.76
C PRO A 180 12.94 -3.33 0.43
N LEU A 181 12.23 -2.61 -0.45
CA LEU A 181 12.80 -2.19 -1.75
C LEU A 181 13.98 -1.23 -1.55
N HIS A 182 13.98 -0.50 -0.45
CA HIS A 182 15.06 0.36 -0.01
C HIS A 182 15.22 0.26 1.51
N TRP A 183 16.45 0.01 1.96
CA TRP A 183 16.78 0.01 3.38
C TRP A 183 16.90 1.44 3.91
N VAL A 184 16.21 1.66 5.02
CA VAL A 184 16.25 2.88 5.84
C VAL A 184 16.27 2.46 7.30
N GLY A 185 16.55 3.38 8.23
CA GLY A 185 16.48 3.07 9.67
C GLY A 185 15.15 2.40 10.05
N LEU A 186 15.21 1.29 10.78
CA LEU A 186 14.04 0.44 11.02
C LEU A 186 12.90 1.20 11.74
N THR A 187 13.20 2.09 12.69
CA THR A 187 12.20 3.00 13.29
C THR A 187 11.48 3.85 12.24
N LYS A 188 12.24 4.44 11.29
CA LYS A 188 11.68 5.27 10.23
C LYS A 188 10.84 4.45 9.25
N MET A 189 11.28 3.23 8.93
CA MET A 189 10.51 2.28 8.13
C MET A 189 9.17 1.95 8.81
N LEU A 190 9.20 1.57 10.10
CA LEU A 190 8.00 1.27 10.89
C LEU A 190 7.06 2.48 10.99
N GLN A 191 7.57 3.70 11.15
CA GLN A 191 6.75 4.91 11.11
C GLN A 191 6.11 5.12 9.74
N ALA A 192 6.87 5.00 8.66
CA ALA A 192 6.37 5.22 7.31
C ALA A 192 5.24 4.23 6.93
N ILE A 193 5.46 2.93 7.16
CA ILE A 193 4.46 1.90 6.84
C ILE A 193 3.18 2.02 7.69
N ASN A 194 3.28 2.53 8.92
CA ASN A 194 2.10 2.68 9.79
C ASN A 194 1.37 4.02 9.61
N LEU A 195 2.04 5.08 9.15
CA LEU A 195 1.44 6.42 9.00
C LEU A 195 0.86 6.69 7.61
N LYS A 196 1.33 5.99 6.57
CA LYS A 196 1.04 6.34 5.17
C LYS A 196 0.12 5.36 4.43
N VAL A 197 -0.41 4.34 5.09
CA VAL A 197 -1.41 3.43 4.52
C VAL A 197 -2.80 4.05 4.72
N PHE A 198 -3.34 4.69 3.68
CA PHE A 198 -4.67 5.29 3.72
C PHE A 198 -5.72 4.31 3.22
N THR A 199 -6.74 4.04 4.03
CA THR A 199 -7.97 3.40 3.55
C THR A 199 -8.86 4.46 2.92
N TRP A 200 -9.56 4.10 1.85
CA TRP A 200 -10.58 4.97 1.25
C TRP A 200 -11.59 5.47 2.30
N THR A 201 -11.75 6.78 2.33
CA THR A 201 -12.77 7.53 3.06
C THR A 201 -14.12 7.42 2.34
N ASN A 202 -15.19 7.94 2.94
CA ASN A 202 -16.50 7.94 2.28
C ASN A 202 -16.48 8.75 0.98
N SER A 203 -15.78 9.88 0.94
CA SER A 203 -15.66 10.71 -0.26
C SER A 203 -14.91 9.99 -1.39
N ASP A 204 -13.90 9.19 -1.04
CA ASP A 204 -13.20 8.33 -2.01
C ASP A 204 -14.15 7.28 -2.61
N PHE A 205 -15.03 6.68 -1.78
CA PHE A 205 -16.04 5.76 -2.29
C PHE A 205 -17.10 6.44 -3.16
N ILE A 206 -17.47 7.70 -2.88
CA ILE A 206 -18.33 8.46 -3.78
C ILE A 206 -17.64 8.65 -5.14
N SER A 207 -16.35 8.98 -5.15
CA SER A 207 -15.58 9.09 -6.39
C SER A 207 -15.54 7.76 -7.16
N GLY A 208 -15.40 6.64 -6.45
CA GLY A 208 -15.40 5.30 -7.02
C GLY A 208 -16.74 4.86 -7.62
N LEU A 209 -17.83 5.57 -7.35
CA LEU A 209 -19.14 5.29 -7.94
C LEU A 209 -19.38 5.97 -9.29
N ARG A 210 -18.47 6.85 -9.73
CA ARG A 210 -18.61 7.52 -11.04
C ARG A 210 -18.55 6.49 -12.17
N GLY A 211 -19.57 6.49 -13.02
CA GLY A 211 -19.65 5.59 -14.18
C GLY A 211 -20.07 4.16 -13.84
N VAL A 212 -20.52 3.90 -12.60
CA VAL A 212 -21.05 2.59 -12.18
C VAL A 212 -22.49 2.38 -12.69
N GLY A 213 -23.11 3.38 -13.31
CA GLY A 213 -24.46 3.30 -13.87
C GLY A 213 -25.53 3.45 -12.80
N LEU A 214 -25.35 4.42 -11.89
CA LEU A 214 -26.35 4.71 -10.86
C LEU A 214 -27.55 5.44 -11.49
N LYS A 215 -28.65 5.52 -10.75
CA LYS A 215 -29.78 6.37 -11.13
C LYS A 215 -29.29 7.83 -11.29
N PRO A 216 -29.71 8.57 -12.34
CA PRO A 216 -29.23 9.93 -12.62
C PRO A 216 -29.36 10.89 -11.43
N GLU A 217 -30.43 10.76 -10.65
CA GLU A 217 -30.70 11.60 -9.48
C GLU A 217 -29.68 11.33 -8.37
N VAL A 218 -29.30 10.07 -8.18
CA VAL A 218 -28.27 9.64 -7.23
C VAL A 218 -26.90 10.15 -7.66
N GLU A 219 -26.55 10.04 -8.94
CA GLU A 219 -25.28 10.57 -9.46
C GLU A 219 -25.19 12.08 -9.25
N LYS A 220 -26.27 12.81 -9.55
CA LYS A 220 -26.35 14.27 -9.36
C LYS A 220 -26.20 14.66 -7.89
N ALA A 221 -26.88 13.97 -6.99
CA ALA A 221 -26.78 14.20 -5.54
C ALA A 221 -25.35 13.97 -5.02
N LEU A 222 -24.73 12.85 -5.41
CA LEU A 222 -23.36 12.51 -5.02
C LEU A 222 -22.35 13.52 -5.57
N ALA A 223 -22.49 13.93 -6.83
CA ALA A 223 -21.64 14.96 -7.43
C ALA A 223 -21.78 16.30 -6.71
N TYR A 224 -23.01 16.66 -6.32
CA TYR A 224 -23.28 17.88 -5.56
C TYR A 224 -22.61 17.85 -4.17
N ILE A 225 -22.69 16.74 -3.44
CA ILE A 225 -22.00 16.56 -2.15
C ILE A 225 -20.49 16.76 -2.32
N GLN A 226 -19.87 16.16 -3.34
CA GLN A 226 -18.44 16.37 -3.62
C GLN A 226 -18.12 17.83 -3.94
N SER A 227 -19.01 18.54 -4.64
CA SER A 227 -18.83 19.97 -4.92
C SER A 227 -18.89 20.82 -3.64
N LEU A 228 -19.68 20.42 -2.64
CA LEU A 228 -19.71 21.08 -1.33
C LEU A 228 -18.39 20.83 -0.58
N GLU A 229 -17.87 19.60 -0.60
CA GLU A 229 -16.55 19.32 0.00
C GLU A 229 -15.42 20.14 -0.66
N GLN A 230 -15.45 20.27 -1.99
CA GLN A 230 -14.50 21.12 -2.73
C GLN A 230 -14.60 22.60 -2.35
N ARG A 231 -15.78 23.04 -1.92
CA ARG A 231 -16.03 24.40 -1.40
C ARG A 231 -15.63 24.56 0.08
N GLY A 232 -15.08 23.52 0.71
CA GLY A 232 -14.56 23.56 2.08
C GLY A 232 -15.53 23.09 3.16
N TYR A 233 -16.72 22.60 2.78
CA TYR A 233 -17.62 21.96 3.74
C TYR A 233 -17.02 20.63 4.20
N ASN A 234 -17.12 20.30 5.50
CA ASN A 234 -16.76 18.96 5.94
C ASN A 234 -17.76 17.92 5.40
N PHE A 235 -17.33 16.67 5.23
CA PHE A 235 -18.14 15.61 4.63
C PHE A 235 -19.53 15.45 5.25
N THR A 236 -19.66 15.56 6.57
CA THR A 236 -20.96 15.46 7.25
C THR A 236 -21.87 16.60 6.86
N ALA A 237 -21.39 17.83 6.93
CA ALA A 237 -22.17 19.00 6.52
C ALA A 237 -22.54 18.92 5.04
N ALA A 238 -21.63 18.48 4.17
CA ALA A 238 -21.89 18.28 2.75
C ALA A 238 -22.99 17.22 2.52
N CYS A 239 -22.98 16.11 3.25
CA CYS A 239 -24.04 15.09 3.19
C CYS A 239 -25.38 15.66 3.65
N GLU A 240 -25.42 16.33 4.81
CA GLU A 240 -26.64 16.89 5.37
C GLU A 240 -27.25 17.95 4.45
N TRP A 241 -26.42 18.85 3.92
CA TRP A 241 -26.84 19.86 2.95
C TRP A 241 -27.24 19.26 1.61
N GLY A 242 -26.55 18.23 1.12
CA GLY A 242 -26.84 17.61 -0.17
C GLY A 242 -28.04 16.68 -0.18
N THR A 243 -28.46 16.18 0.99
CA THR A 243 -29.57 15.22 1.12
C THR A 243 -30.75 15.74 1.94
N LEU A 244 -30.62 16.89 2.62
CA LEU A 244 -31.56 17.39 3.64
C LEU A 244 -31.89 16.36 4.73
N VAL A 245 -31.02 15.38 4.95
CA VAL A 245 -31.17 14.34 5.97
C VAL A 245 -29.98 14.42 6.92
N LYS A 246 -30.27 14.35 8.22
CA LYS A 246 -29.23 14.38 9.24
C LYS A 246 -28.30 13.15 9.15
N GLY A 247 -27.00 13.39 9.27
CA GLY A 247 -25.96 12.36 9.31
C GLY A 247 -25.13 12.24 8.04
N ILE A 248 -24.43 11.11 7.93
CA ILE A 248 -23.47 10.84 6.86
C ILE A 248 -24.00 9.76 5.92
N ILE A 249 -23.66 9.87 4.64
CA ILE A 249 -23.74 8.73 3.74
C ILE A 249 -22.72 7.68 4.19
N ARG A 250 -23.21 6.48 4.49
CA ARG A 250 -22.39 5.43 5.10
C ARG A 250 -21.58 4.68 4.05
N LYS A 251 -20.29 4.47 4.35
CA LYS A 251 -19.36 3.64 3.54
C LYS A 251 -19.95 2.30 3.09
N THR A 252 -20.66 1.60 3.97
CA THR A 252 -21.22 0.28 3.64
C THR A 252 -22.24 0.30 2.51
N LEU A 253 -23.00 1.39 2.38
CA LEU A 253 -23.97 1.57 1.29
C LEU A 253 -23.24 1.89 -0.02
N LEU A 254 -22.24 2.79 0.04
CA LEU A 254 -21.41 3.15 -1.12
C LEU A 254 -20.66 1.93 -1.68
N VAL A 255 -20.03 1.13 -0.81
CA VAL A 255 -19.35 -0.12 -1.19
C VAL A 255 -20.32 -1.10 -1.85
N ARG A 256 -21.55 -1.22 -1.34
CA ARG A 256 -22.56 -2.10 -1.94
C ARG A 256 -22.94 -1.61 -3.34
N ALA A 257 -23.13 -0.30 -3.51
CA ALA A 257 -23.50 0.31 -4.77
C ALA A 257 -22.43 0.11 -5.87
N MET A 258 -21.15 0.00 -5.51
CA MET A 258 -20.08 -0.31 -6.47
C MET A 258 -20.27 -1.68 -7.15
N ASN A 259 -20.87 -2.65 -6.46
CA ASN A 259 -21.11 -4.00 -7.00
C ASN A 259 -22.54 -4.18 -7.53
N LYS A 260 -23.48 -3.37 -7.03
CA LYS A 260 -24.91 -3.42 -7.38
C LYS A 260 -25.38 -1.98 -7.55
N PRO A 261 -25.31 -1.42 -8.77
CA PRO A 261 -25.67 -0.02 -9.02
C PRO A 261 -27.11 0.32 -8.60
N ASP A 262 -28.01 -0.66 -8.64
CA ASP A 262 -29.40 -0.56 -8.16
C ASP A 262 -29.56 -0.71 -6.63
N ALA A 263 -28.47 -0.71 -5.86
CA ALA A 263 -28.54 -0.72 -4.40
C ALA A 263 -29.30 0.52 -3.90
N ASP A 264 -29.99 0.37 -2.75
CA ASP A 264 -30.88 1.34 -2.08
C ASP A 264 -30.24 2.69 -1.69
N LEU A 265 -29.52 3.34 -2.60
CA LEU A 265 -29.10 4.72 -2.50
C LEU A 265 -30.28 5.57 -2.97
N GLU A 266 -30.99 6.15 -2.01
CA GLU A 266 -32.14 7.00 -2.27
C GLU A 266 -31.91 8.36 -1.60
N TYR A 267 -31.85 9.42 -2.42
CA TYR A 267 -31.58 10.79 -1.99
C TYR A 267 -32.70 11.71 -2.48
N GLU A 268 -33.95 11.34 -2.17
CA GLU A 268 -35.18 11.97 -2.70
C GLU A 268 -35.23 13.49 -2.48
N ASN A 269 -34.63 13.99 -1.40
CA ASN A 269 -34.65 15.42 -1.08
C ASN A 269 -33.47 16.22 -1.68
N SER A 270 -32.57 15.56 -2.40
CA SER A 270 -31.34 16.19 -2.90
C SER A 270 -31.59 17.28 -3.92
N GLU A 271 -32.66 17.17 -4.73
CA GLU A 271 -33.04 18.21 -5.69
C GLU A 271 -33.38 19.52 -5.00
N TYR A 272 -34.23 19.47 -3.97
CA TYR A 272 -34.55 20.65 -3.16
C TYR A 272 -33.31 21.26 -2.49
N ALA A 273 -32.39 20.40 -2.04
CA ALA A 273 -31.12 20.82 -1.45
C ALA A 273 -30.24 21.61 -2.43
N MET A 274 -30.19 21.16 -3.69
CA MET A 274 -29.46 21.85 -4.75
C MET A 274 -30.11 23.18 -5.09
N ASP A 275 -31.44 23.22 -5.18
CA ASP A 275 -32.19 24.43 -5.49
C ASP A 275 -32.01 25.52 -4.41
N ILE A 276 -32.06 25.14 -3.13
CA ILE A 276 -31.82 26.08 -2.00
C ILE A 276 -30.47 26.78 -2.12
N HIS A 277 -29.43 26.09 -2.58
CA HIS A 277 -28.09 26.65 -2.69
C HIS A 277 -27.86 27.44 -3.99
N GLN A 278 -28.63 27.18 -5.05
CA GLN A 278 -28.56 28.01 -6.26
C GLN A 278 -29.14 29.41 -6.03
N GLU A 279 -30.09 29.53 -5.11
CA GLU A 279 -30.77 30.78 -4.74
C GLU A 279 -30.08 31.55 -3.58
N ALA A 280 -29.01 31.01 -3.00
CA ALA A 280 -28.26 31.57 -1.85
C ALA A 280 -26.89 32.12 -2.26
#